data_AF-A0A812I4R5-F1
#
_entry.id   AF-A0A812I4R5-F1
#
_cell.length_a   1.000
_cell.length_b   1.000
_cell.length_c   1.000
_cell.angle_alpha   90.00
_cell.angle_beta   90.00
_cell.angle_gamma   90.00
#
_symmetry.space_group_name_H-M   'P 1'
#
loop_
_entity.id
_entity.type
_entity.pdbx_description
1 polymer ?
#
loop_
_entity_poly.entity_id
_entity_poly.type
_entity_poly.pdbx_seq_one_letter_code
_entity_poly.pdbx_strand_id
1 'polypeptide(L)'
;MGNLCGGPATAPDGKAKIHGLTLSCNAMSPVLFAQDTGIGAFEFCDLMSGAHLKPEFLAKNAFHTIPTYEGADGFTLGESNAILRYMAAKYAPAYYPDDPKMRARIDWAMDAMGTSVYQKWLQRTYPILGFGSHPADQAKVNEELSEILSCFKKTFIGQGKYICGDKLTIADYKVMPYLHCAMQPMIKQKSGIQIDPRLEQYVKDCMAAMPSSSMLKAADGFGVEEFLATKTDLPNYAGSVVTCGSGPTAGAMKTGAAKAGEKAAKIHGMPVSANCTGSLMLATETGVGAMELCNLMEGAHKKPEFLEKNPFHQIPTYEGSDGFCIGEGNAIMRFIASNYAPQYYPGDAENRAKIDMAMDLFSTGVYQKVAVAVVYPVMGFGAPPADQAKVNSTATEALGMVEKTFFKTGKFLVGSQPTIADFKALPFLYAANQPAVKKKTGFTLPPRSTTYELG
;
A
#
# COMPACT_ATOMS: atom_id res chain seq x y z
N MET A 1 -36.86 10.81 2.11
CA MET A 1 -35.99 9.93 1.30
C MET A 1 -35.86 10.55 -0.06
N GLY A 2 -34.89 11.45 -0.25
CA GLY A 2 -34.66 12.14 -1.53
C GLY A 2 -33.51 11.47 -2.27
N ASN A 3 -33.73 11.13 -3.54
CA ASN A 3 -32.68 10.73 -4.49
C ASN A 3 -31.60 11.82 -4.52
N LEU A 4 -30.41 11.50 -4.04
CA LEU A 4 -29.22 12.32 -4.23
C LEU A 4 -28.57 11.94 -5.56
N CYS A 5 -28.62 12.89 -6.48
CA CYS A 5 -27.62 13.25 -7.49
C CYS A 5 -27.25 12.21 -8.56
N GLY A 6 -27.42 12.62 -9.83
CA GLY A 6 -26.72 12.00 -10.96
C GLY A 6 -25.22 12.09 -10.73
N GLY A 7 -24.51 10.98 -10.95
CA GLY A 7 -23.08 10.88 -10.66
C GLY A 7 -22.21 11.79 -11.54
N PRO A 8 -20.96 12.07 -11.14
CA PRO A 8 -20.01 12.85 -11.90
C PRO A 8 -19.77 12.33 -13.32
N ALA A 9 -19.36 13.24 -14.21
CA ALA A 9 -19.16 13.01 -15.64
C ALA A 9 -18.34 11.75 -15.96
N THR A 10 -18.83 10.98 -16.94
CA THR A 10 -18.18 9.78 -17.50
C THR A 10 -16.98 10.15 -18.39
N ALA A 11 -16.01 9.24 -18.50
CA ALA A 11 -14.83 9.44 -19.34
C ALA A 11 -15.18 9.62 -20.84
N PRO A 12 -14.51 10.53 -21.59
CA PRO A 12 -14.66 10.61 -23.04
C PRO A 12 -14.24 9.31 -23.75
N ASP A 13 -14.91 8.99 -24.87
CA ASP A 13 -14.58 7.81 -25.68
C ASP A 13 -13.10 7.82 -26.13
N GLY A 14 -12.45 6.66 -26.01
CA GLY A 14 -11.05 6.46 -26.43
C GLY A 14 -9.97 6.77 -25.38
N LYS A 15 -10.33 7.27 -24.18
CA LYS A 15 -9.39 7.42 -23.05
C LYS A 15 -9.50 6.25 -22.07
N ALA A 16 -8.41 5.98 -21.35
CA ALA A 16 -8.47 5.06 -20.22
C ALA A 16 -9.41 5.59 -19.14
N LYS A 17 -10.14 4.69 -18.48
CA LYS A 17 -11.11 4.99 -17.43
C LYS A 17 -10.57 4.56 -16.08
N ILE A 18 -10.67 5.43 -15.09
CA ILE A 18 -10.38 5.10 -13.69
C ILE A 18 -11.71 5.02 -12.95
N HIS A 19 -12.22 3.81 -12.80
CA HIS A 19 -13.44 3.54 -12.06
C HIS A 19 -13.22 3.81 -10.58
N GLY A 20 -14.00 4.73 -10.01
CA GLY A 20 -13.80 5.15 -8.63
C GLY A 20 -14.92 5.97 -8.03
N LEU A 21 -14.68 6.40 -6.80
CA LEU A 21 -15.55 7.27 -6.03
C LEU A 21 -14.67 8.35 -5.42
N THR A 22 -15.03 9.63 -5.57
CA THR A 22 -14.17 10.75 -5.13
C THR A 22 -13.98 10.82 -3.62
N LEU A 23 -14.88 10.20 -2.85
CA LEU A 23 -14.74 10.02 -1.40
C LEU A 23 -13.62 9.02 -1.03
N SER A 24 -13.26 8.11 -1.95
CA SER A 24 -12.23 7.10 -1.71
C SER A 24 -10.83 7.67 -1.98
N CYS A 25 -10.03 7.86 -0.94
CA CYS A 25 -8.62 8.28 -1.06
C CYS A 25 -7.80 7.29 -1.93
N ASN A 26 -8.11 6.00 -1.84
CA ASN A 26 -7.52 4.97 -2.70
C ASN A 26 -7.82 5.23 -4.17
N ALA A 27 -9.07 5.59 -4.50
CA ALA A 27 -9.47 5.86 -5.88
C ALA A 27 -8.94 7.20 -6.39
N MET A 28 -8.96 8.22 -5.54
CA MET A 28 -8.46 9.55 -5.89
C MET A 28 -6.97 9.56 -6.23
N SER A 29 -6.19 8.63 -5.66
CA SER A 29 -4.76 8.52 -5.98
C SER A 29 -4.49 8.39 -7.50
N PRO A 30 -4.96 7.34 -8.21
CA PRO A 30 -4.83 7.26 -9.66
C PRO A 30 -5.75 8.18 -10.45
N VAL A 31 -6.92 8.60 -9.92
CA VAL A 31 -7.82 9.52 -10.65
C VAL A 31 -7.16 10.88 -10.86
N LEU A 32 -6.60 11.47 -9.81
CA LEU A 32 -5.92 12.76 -9.89
C LEU A 32 -4.71 12.68 -10.85
N PHE A 33 -3.94 11.60 -10.74
CA PHE A 33 -2.80 11.38 -11.63
C PHE A 33 -3.23 11.29 -13.10
N ALA A 34 -4.26 10.48 -13.39
CA ALA A 34 -4.77 10.30 -14.74
C ALA A 34 -5.30 11.60 -15.35
N GLN A 35 -5.96 12.44 -14.55
CA GLN A 35 -6.48 13.73 -15.01
C GLN A 35 -5.38 14.76 -15.25
N ASP A 36 -4.47 14.97 -14.29
CA ASP A 36 -3.40 15.98 -14.40
C ASP A 36 -2.44 15.68 -15.56
N THR A 37 -2.22 14.40 -15.87
CA THR A 37 -1.36 13.96 -16.99
C THR A 37 -2.13 13.78 -18.30
N GLY A 38 -3.46 13.82 -18.27
CA GLY A 38 -4.31 13.59 -19.44
C GLY A 38 -4.39 12.14 -19.93
N ILE A 39 -3.75 11.18 -19.24
CA ILE A 39 -3.69 9.73 -19.56
C ILE A 39 -5.09 9.10 -19.56
N GLY A 40 -5.94 9.52 -18.65
CA GLY A 40 -7.25 8.92 -18.45
C GLY A 40 -8.25 9.89 -17.83
N ALA A 41 -9.47 9.42 -17.66
CA ALA A 41 -10.55 10.17 -17.05
C ALA A 41 -11.19 9.39 -15.91
N PHE A 42 -11.84 10.14 -15.03
CA PHE A 42 -12.63 9.57 -13.94
C PHE A 42 -13.88 8.89 -14.50
N GLU A 43 -14.18 7.71 -14.00
CA GLU A 43 -15.44 7.01 -14.27
C GLU A 43 -16.10 6.71 -12.92
N PHE A 44 -17.27 7.28 -12.69
CA PHE A 44 -17.94 7.14 -11.40
C PHE A 44 -18.46 5.71 -11.20
N CYS A 45 -18.07 5.10 -10.08
CA CYS A 45 -18.53 3.80 -9.63
C CYS A 45 -19.25 3.96 -8.28
N ASP A 46 -20.59 3.97 -8.34
CA ASP A 46 -21.41 4.09 -7.14
C ASP A 46 -21.36 2.82 -6.30
N LEU A 47 -20.63 2.89 -5.19
CA LEU A 47 -20.56 1.78 -4.24
C LEU A 47 -21.87 1.57 -3.50
N MET A 48 -22.70 2.61 -3.32
CA MET A 48 -23.92 2.55 -2.53
C MET A 48 -25.04 1.80 -3.26
N SER A 49 -25.13 1.91 -4.58
CA SER A 49 -26.02 1.08 -5.41
C SER A 49 -25.44 -0.30 -5.76
N GLY A 50 -24.22 -0.61 -5.29
CA GLY A 50 -23.57 -1.89 -5.56
C GLY A 50 -23.02 -2.02 -6.98
N ALA A 51 -22.68 -0.93 -7.68
CA ALA A 51 -22.18 -0.98 -9.06
C ALA A 51 -20.93 -1.87 -9.21
N HIS A 52 -20.03 -1.84 -8.23
CA HIS A 52 -18.83 -2.68 -8.15
C HIS A 52 -19.09 -4.20 -8.03
N LEU A 53 -20.31 -4.60 -7.67
CA LEU A 53 -20.72 -6.00 -7.55
C LEU A 53 -21.39 -6.54 -8.81
N LYS A 54 -21.68 -5.67 -9.80
CA LYS A 54 -22.37 -6.07 -11.03
C LYS A 54 -21.42 -6.87 -11.94
N PRO A 55 -21.94 -7.83 -12.73
CA PRO A 55 -21.12 -8.68 -13.60
C PRO A 55 -20.16 -7.90 -14.51
N GLU A 56 -20.58 -6.74 -15.01
CA GLU A 56 -19.78 -5.91 -15.92
C GLU A 56 -18.55 -5.30 -15.22
N PHE A 57 -18.64 -5.01 -13.92
CA PHE A 57 -17.51 -4.55 -13.12
C PHE A 57 -16.63 -5.71 -12.69
N LEU A 58 -17.24 -6.82 -12.26
CA LEU A 58 -16.52 -8.04 -11.86
C LEU A 58 -15.67 -8.63 -13.00
N ALA A 59 -16.09 -8.44 -14.25
CA ALA A 59 -15.31 -8.81 -15.42
C ALA A 59 -14.00 -8.00 -15.54
N LYS A 60 -13.99 -6.74 -15.07
CA LYS A 60 -12.81 -5.86 -15.05
C LYS A 60 -11.92 -6.14 -13.84
N ASN A 61 -12.53 -6.29 -12.67
CA ASN A 61 -11.84 -6.55 -11.42
C ASN A 61 -12.64 -7.53 -10.54
N ALA A 62 -12.19 -8.77 -10.48
CA ALA A 62 -12.83 -9.83 -9.70
C ALA A 62 -12.82 -9.59 -8.18
N PHE A 63 -11.92 -8.71 -7.70
CA PHE A 63 -11.87 -8.29 -6.31
C PHE A 63 -12.91 -7.23 -5.96
N HIS A 64 -13.74 -6.80 -6.92
CA HIS A 64 -14.86 -5.86 -6.72
C HIS A 64 -14.46 -4.60 -5.93
N THR A 65 -13.25 -4.10 -6.17
CA THR A 65 -12.70 -2.92 -5.50
C THR A 65 -12.49 -1.76 -6.46
N ILE A 66 -12.59 -0.55 -5.91
CA ILE A 66 -12.10 0.67 -6.56
C ILE A 66 -10.78 1.11 -5.91
N PRO A 67 -9.86 1.74 -6.65
CA PRO A 67 -9.95 2.03 -8.09
C PRO A 67 -9.79 0.79 -8.97
N THR A 68 -10.38 0.85 -10.16
CA THR A 68 -10.09 -0.10 -11.26
C THR A 68 -9.79 0.70 -12.53
N TYR A 69 -8.62 0.45 -13.12
CA TYR A 69 -8.24 0.98 -14.44
C TYR A 69 -8.86 0.10 -15.54
N GLU A 70 -9.35 0.75 -16.58
CA GLU A 70 -9.80 0.14 -17.84
C GLU A 70 -9.19 0.91 -19.01
N GLY A 71 -8.29 0.27 -19.76
CA GLY A 71 -7.66 0.82 -20.95
C GLY A 71 -8.57 0.74 -22.18
N ALA A 72 -8.30 1.59 -23.17
CA ALA A 72 -9.00 1.55 -24.46
C ALA A 72 -8.73 0.24 -25.25
N ASP A 73 -7.64 -0.45 -24.91
CA ASP A 73 -7.23 -1.77 -25.41
C ASP A 73 -7.91 -2.94 -24.67
N GLY A 74 -8.76 -2.65 -23.67
CA GLY A 74 -9.42 -3.65 -22.84
C GLY A 74 -8.54 -4.18 -21.70
N PHE A 75 -7.30 -3.70 -21.52
CA PHE A 75 -6.50 -4.05 -20.36
C PHE A 75 -7.11 -3.49 -19.08
N THR A 76 -7.37 -4.34 -18.09
CA THR A 76 -7.92 -3.93 -16.79
C THR A 76 -6.95 -4.21 -15.65
N LEU A 77 -6.97 -3.36 -14.63
CA LEU A 77 -6.04 -3.46 -13.51
C LEU A 77 -6.68 -2.92 -12.22
N GLY A 78 -6.59 -3.69 -11.14
CA GLY A 78 -6.94 -3.25 -9.78
C GLY A 78 -5.70 -2.83 -8.99
N GLU A 79 -5.90 -2.47 -7.73
CA GLU A 79 -4.88 -1.94 -6.80
C GLU A 79 -4.33 -0.56 -7.19
N SER A 80 -4.58 0.45 -6.33
CA SER A 80 -4.20 1.85 -6.60
C SER A 80 -2.70 2.07 -6.85
N ASN A 81 -1.85 1.35 -6.12
CA ASN A 81 -0.39 1.44 -6.28
C ASN A 81 0.08 0.83 -7.60
N ALA A 82 -0.43 -0.34 -7.97
CA ALA A 82 -0.15 -0.97 -9.28
C ALA A 82 -0.62 -0.10 -10.45
N ILE A 83 -1.82 0.50 -10.35
CA ILE A 83 -2.35 1.43 -11.35
C ILE A 83 -1.44 2.66 -11.52
N LEU A 84 -1.00 3.28 -10.42
CA LEU A 84 -0.09 4.43 -10.47
C LEU A 84 1.25 4.07 -11.13
N ARG A 85 1.87 2.95 -10.74
CA ARG A 85 3.13 2.46 -11.34
C ARG A 85 2.96 2.20 -12.83
N TYR A 86 1.88 1.51 -13.22
CA TYR A 86 1.58 1.22 -14.60
C TYR A 86 1.43 2.48 -15.45
N MET A 87 0.57 3.41 -15.02
CA MET A 87 0.32 4.64 -15.79
C MET A 87 1.58 5.50 -15.89
N ALA A 88 2.33 5.65 -14.81
CA ALA A 88 3.55 6.44 -14.83
C ALA A 88 4.65 5.80 -15.67
N ALA A 89 4.89 4.49 -15.53
CA ALA A 89 5.89 3.79 -16.32
C ALA A 89 5.56 3.79 -17.83
N LYS A 90 4.29 3.57 -18.19
CA LYS A 90 3.87 3.46 -19.61
C LYS A 90 3.72 4.83 -20.29
N TYR A 91 3.23 5.85 -19.58
CA TYR A 91 2.79 7.10 -20.22
C TYR A 91 3.40 8.38 -19.65
N ALA A 92 3.96 8.36 -18.44
CA ALA A 92 4.46 9.56 -17.77
C ALA A 92 5.72 9.29 -16.91
N PRO A 93 6.83 8.81 -17.52
CA PRO A 93 8.03 8.35 -16.79
C PRO A 93 8.70 9.46 -15.97
N ALA A 94 8.43 10.74 -16.25
CA ALA A 94 8.89 11.86 -15.45
C ALA A 94 8.41 11.81 -13.98
N TYR A 95 7.28 11.16 -13.69
CA TYR A 95 6.73 11.00 -12.33
C TYR A 95 7.18 9.71 -11.64
N TYR A 96 7.91 8.86 -12.36
CA TYR A 96 8.45 7.59 -11.86
C TYR A 96 9.80 7.28 -12.54
N PRO A 97 10.85 8.05 -12.22
CA PRO A 97 12.13 8.03 -12.94
C PRO A 97 12.85 6.68 -12.85
N ASP A 98 13.70 6.38 -13.84
CA ASP A 98 14.48 5.15 -13.92
C ASP A 98 15.70 5.09 -12.98
N ASP A 99 16.05 6.20 -12.32
CA ASP A 99 17.12 6.19 -11.31
C ASP A 99 16.80 5.14 -10.22
N PRO A 100 17.63 4.10 -10.05
CA PRO A 100 17.33 2.96 -9.20
C PRO A 100 16.99 3.33 -7.75
N LYS A 101 17.73 4.28 -7.18
CA LYS A 101 17.58 4.68 -5.78
C LYS A 101 16.34 5.53 -5.61
N MET A 102 16.12 6.51 -6.49
CA MET A 102 14.91 7.34 -6.50
C MET A 102 13.66 6.47 -6.66
N ARG A 103 13.65 5.55 -7.62
CA ARG A 103 12.55 4.62 -7.85
C ARG A 103 12.25 3.78 -6.61
N ALA A 104 13.28 3.23 -5.96
CA ALA A 104 13.10 2.47 -4.72
C ALA A 104 12.58 3.31 -3.55
N ARG A 105 12.97 4.60 -3.46
CA ARG A 105 12.44 5.51 -2.44
C ARG A 105 10.97 5.86 -2.67
N ILE A 106 10.58 6.09 -3.94
CA ILE A 106 9.18 6.31 -4.33
C ILE A 106 8.34 5.08 -3.98
N ASP A 107 8.83 3.89 -4.32
CA ASP A 107 8.16 2.63 -3.99
C ASP A 107 8.01 2.42 -2.49
N TRP A 108 9.08 2.67 -1.72
CA TRP A 108 9.02 2.58 -0.27
C TRP A 108 7.99 3.56 0.30
N ALA A 109 7.93 4.80 -0.16
CA ALA A 109 6.94 5.77 0.30
C ALA A 109 5.49 5.31 0.00
N MET A 110 5.24 4.81 -1.21
CA MET A 110 3.92 4.30 -1.62
C MET A 110 3.49 3.06 -0.83
N ASP A 111 4.43 2.15 -0.56
CA ASP A 111 4.17 0.92 0.17
C ASP A 111 3.97 1.21 1.67
N ALA A 112 4.82 2.06 2.27
CA ALA A 112 4.70 2.48 3.68
C ALA A 112 3.37 3.21 3.96
N MET A 113 2.84 3.94 2.97
CA MET A 113 1.49 4.51 3.07
C MET A 113 0.44 3.40 3.20
N GLY A 114 0.53 2.32 2.43
CA GLY A 114 -0.43 1.20 2.44
C GLY A 114 -0.30 0.25 3.64
N THR A 115 0.92 0.03 4.14
CA THR A 115 1.21 -0.95 5.20
C THR A 115 1.27 -0.34 6.60
N SER A 116 1.88 0.84 6.73
CA SER A 116 2.13 1.48 8.03
C SER A 116 1.11 2.57 8.35
N VAL A 117 0.84 3.49 7.41
CA VAL A 117 -0.05 4.65 7.67
C VAL A 117 -1.53 4.25 7.59
N TYR A 118 -1.92 3.50 6.55
CA TYR A 118 -3.31 3.30 6.18
C TYR A 118 -4.18 2.70 7.29
N GLN A 119 -3.71 1.70 8.04
CA GLN A 119 -4.52 1.06 9.07
C GLN A 119 -4.84 1.99 10.24
N LYS A 120 -3.86 2.79 10.70
CA LYS A 120 -4.07 3.78 11.76
C LYS A 120 -4.90 4.96 11.26
N TRP A 121 -4.66 5.38 10.02
CA TRP A 121 -5.49 6.38 9.36
C TRP A 121 -6.96 5.92 9.26
N LEU A 122 -7.22 4.65 8.89
CA LEU A 122 -8.55 4.05 8.82
C LEU A 122 -9.23 4.07 10.19
N GLN A 123 -8.59 3.48 11.21
CA GLN A 123 -9.13 3.37 12.57
C GLN A 123 -9.58 4.73 13.13
N ARG A 124 -8.87 5.80 12.78
CA ARG A 124 -9.15 7.15 13.25
C ARG A 124 -10.12 7.92 12.35
N THR A 125 -9.98 7.83 11.03
CA THR A 125 -10.64 8.74 10.08
C THR A 125 -11.99 8.21 9.60
N TYR A 126 -12.11 6.90 9.35
CA TYR A 126 -13.36 6.30 8.85
C TYR A 126 -14.55 6.50 9.78
N PRO A 127 -14.43 6.31 11.10
CA PRO A 127 -15.56 6.50 12.01
C PRO A 127 -16.14 7.92 11.96
N ILE A 128 -15.28 8.92 11.75
CA ILE A 128 -15.70 10.32 11.60
C ILE A 128 -16.33 10.61 10.22
N LEU A 129 -15.99 9.82 9.20
CA LEU A 129 -16.72 9.81 7.93
C LEU A 129 -18.06 9.03 8.04
N GLY A 130 -18.39 8.47 9.21
CA GLY A 130 -19.58 7.64 9.41
C GLY A 130 -19.41 6.20 8.95
N PHE A 131 -18.17 5.73 8.77
CA PHE A 131 -17.85 4.36 8.38
C PHE A 131 -17.20 3.60 9.54
N GLY A 132 -17.67 2.38 9.81
CA GLY A 132 -17.09 1.55 10.86
C GLY A 132 -17.34 2.09 12.28
N SER A 133 -16.64 1.51 13.25
CA SER A 133 -16.81 1.82 14.67
C SER A 133 -15.61 2.59 15.21
N HIS A 134 -15.85 3.46 16.19
CA HIS A 134 -14.77 4.19 16.85
C HIS A 134 -13.84 3.24 17.63
N PRO A 135 -12.54 3.56 17.69
CA PRO A 135 -11.63 2.83 18.55
C PRO A 135 -12.01 3.06 20.01
N ALA A 136 -11.77 2.04 20.85
CA ALA A 136 -11.99 2.16 22.30
C ALA A 136 -11.09 3.23 22.94
N ASP A 137 -9.89 3.45 22.38
CA ASP A 137 -8.95 4.49 22.80
C ASP A 137 -8.52 5.33 21.60
N GLN A 138 -9.23 6.44 21.37
CA GLN A 138 -8.91 7.38 20.30
C GLN A 138 -7.57 8.09 20.52
N ALA A 139 -7.16 8.33 21.77
CA ALA A 139 -5.91 9.00 22.08
C ALA A 139 -4.72 8.12 21.68
N LYS A 140 -4.78 6.81 21.96
CA LYS A 140 -3.73 5.87 21.56
C LYS A 140 -3.60 5.77 20.05
N VAL A 141 -4.70 5.71 19.31
CA VAL A 141 -4.67 5.68 17.85
C VAL A 141 -4.08 6.98 17.28
N ASN A 142 -4.38 8.14 17.90
CA ASN A 142 -3.78 9.42 17.51
C ASN A 142 -2.27 9.46 17.77
N GLU A 143 -1.81 8.94 18.90
CA GLU A 143 -0.38 8.84 19.25
C GLU A 143 0.37 7.99 18.21
N GLU A 144 -0.12 6.78 17.93
CA GLU A 144 0.51 5.87 16.98
C GLU A 144 0.52 6.43 15.55
N LEU A 145 -0.58 7.05 15.10
CA LEU A 145 -0.61 7.71 13.79
C LEU A 145 0.36 8.89 13.73
N SER A 146 0.47 9.66 14.83
CA SER A 146 1.38 10.80 14.95
C SER A 146 2.85 10.38 14.86
N GLU A 147 3.22 9.27 15.50
CA GLU A 147 4.56 8.68 15.41
C GLU A 147 4.89 8.23 13.98
N ILE A 148 3.97 7.48 13.35
CA ILE A 148 4.17 6.96 11.99
C ILE A 148 4.28 8.11 10.98
N LEU A 149 3.43 9.14 11.08
CA LEU A 149 3.49 10.31 10.21
C LEU A 149 4.76 11.14 10.44
N SER A 150 5.28 11.19 11.68
CA SER A 150 6.59 11.80 11.96
C SER A 150 7.71 11.04 11.25
N CYS A 151 7.72 9.71 11.34
CA CYS A 151 8.66 8.86 10.61
C CYS A 151 8.53 9.03 9.10
N PHE A 152 7.31 9.07 8.57
CA PHE A 152 7.04 9.28 7.15
C PHE A 152 7.57 10.63 6.66
N LYS A 153 7.20 11.73 7.34
CA LYS A 153 7.69 13.09 7.07
C LYS A 153 9.21 13.10 7.00
N LYS A 154 9.87 12.60 8.05
CA LYS A 154 11.34 12.61 8.14
C LYS A 154 12.00 11.77 7.04
N THR A 155 11.42 10.62 6.72
CA THR A 155 12.01 9.67 5.77
C THR A 155 11.85 10.15 4.34
N PHE A 156 10.68 10.66 3.96
CA PHE A 156 10.35 10.87 2.55
C PHE A 156 10.25 12.33 2.13
N ILE A 157 9.93 13.24 3.04
CA ILE A 157 9.71 14.65 2.72
C ILE A 157 10.90 15.50 3.18
N GLY A 158 11.28 15.38 4.45
CA GLY A 158 12.35 16.16 5.04
C GLY A 158 12.14 17.66 4.84
N GLN A 159 13.15 18.32 4.26
CA GLN A 159 13.12 19.74 3.90
C GLN A 159 12.77 19.98 2.41
N GLY A 160 12.73 18.93 1.58
CA GLY A 160 12.34 19.05 0.17
C GLY A 160 10.86 19.39 0.05
N LYS A 161 10.40 19.90 -1.11
CA LYS A 161 9.01 20.35 -1.28
C LYS A 161 7.98 19.21 -1.30
N TYR A 162 8.31 18.12 -1.98
CA TYR A 162 7.48 16.94 -2.23
C TYR A 162 8.12 15.67 -1.67
N ILE A 163 7.45 14.53 -1.82
CA ILE A 163 8.04 13.23 -1.49
C ILE A 163 9.23 12.95 -2.41
N CYS A 164 10.37 12.65 -1.81
CA CYS A 164 11.64 12.33 -2.45
C CYS A 164 12.29 13.49 -3.25
N GLY A 165 11.90 14.75 -3.02
CA GLY A 165 12.61 15.90 -3.58
C GLY A 165 11.71 17.08 -3.91
N ASP A 166 12.07 17.86 -4.93
CA ASP A 166 11.37 19.09 -5.31
C ASP A 166 10.47 18.95 -6.54
N LYS A 167 10.31 17.72 -7.05
CA LYS A 167 9.42 17.41 -8.18
C LYS A 167 8.34 16.42 -7.72
N LEU A 168 7.13 16.58 -8.24
CA LEU A 168 6.05 15.62 -8.01
C LEU A 168 6.39 14.26 -8.61
N THR A 169 6.01 13.21 -7.89
CA THR A 169 6.09 11.81 -8.28
C THR A 169 4.76 11.12 -8.00
N ILE A 170 4.62 9.87 -8.44
CA ILE A 170 3.45 9.05 -8.10
C ILE A 170 3.28 8.82 -6.59
N ALA A 171 4.33 8.95 -5.78
CA ALA A 171 4.20 8.87 -4.33
C ALA A 171 3.38 10.04 -3.76
N ASP A 172 3.49 11.23 -4.36
CA ASP A 172 2.71 12.40 -3.93
C ASP A 172 1.22 12.20 -4.22
N TYR A 173 0.88 11.71 -5.41
CA TYR A 173 -0.49 11.35 -5.79
C TYR A 173 -1.07 10.25 -4.90
N LYS A 174 -0.25 9.30 -4.44
CA LYS A 174 -0.66 8.26 -3.49
C LYS A 174 -0.97 8.82 -2.10
N VAL A 175 -0.13 9.70 -1.58
CA VAL A 175 -0.16 10.09 -0.16
C VAL A 175 -1.04 11.31 0.09
N MET A 176 -1.05 12.27 -0.84
CA MET A 176 -1.74 13.55 -0.67
C MET A 176 -3.24 13.40 -0.33
N PRO A 177 -4.05 12.57 -1.00
CA PRO A 177 -5.48 12.45 -0.70
C PRO A 177 -5.77 12.04 0.76
N TYR A 178 -4.94 11.15 1.31
CA TYR A 178 -5.07 10.68 2.70
C TYR A 178 -4.73 11.78 3.70
N LEU A 179 -3.64 12.50 3.47
CA LEU A 179 -3.24 13.59 4.36
C LEU A 179 -4.22 14.75 4.27
N HIS A 180 -4.70 15.10 3.08
CA HIS A 180 -5.75 16.10 2.89
C HIS A 180 -7.00 15.74 3.70
N CYS A 181 -7.51 14.51 3.56
CA CYS A 181 -8.66 14.04 4.34
C CYS A 181 -8.39 14.06 5.86
N ALA A 182 -7.20 13.60 6.29
CA ALA A 182 -6.83 13.60 7.69
C ALA A 182 -6.73 15.00 8.31
N MET A 183 -6.45 16.01 7.47
CA MET A 183 -6.26 17.40 7.87
C MET A 183 -7.54 18.23 7.83
N GLN A 184 -8.66 17.68 7.36
CA GLN A 184 -9.92 18.42 7.30
C GLN A 184 -10.34 18.95 8.68
N PRO A 185 -10.89 20.18 8.79
CA PRO A 185 -11.18 20.81 10.08
C PRO A 185 -12.06 19.95 10.99
N MET A 186 -13.15 19.38 10.47
CA MET A 186 -14.04 18.50 11.23
C MET A 186 -13.31 17.24 11.74
N ILE A 187 -12.43 16.69 10.91
CA ILE A 187 -11.68 15.48 11.20
C ILE A 187 -10.64 15.75 12.31
N LYS A 188 -9.93 16.88 12.28
CA LYS A 188 -9.08 17.35 13.38
C LYS A 188 -9.89 17.59 14.66
N GLN A 189 -11.00 18.33 14.56
CA GLN A 189 -11.85 18.67 15.71
C GLN A 189 -12.39 17.43 16.41
N LYS A 190 -12.97 16.47 15.67
CA LYS A 190 -13.63 15.29 16.23
C LYS A 190 -12.66 14.22 16.73
N SER A 191 -11.42 14.20 16.24
CA SER A 191 -10.40 13.24 16.70
C SER A 191 -9.45 13.82 17.75
N GLY A 192 -9.24 15.13 17.78
CA GLY A 192 -8.24 15.79 18.63
C GLY A 192 -6.78 15.68 18.14
N ILE A 193 -6.51 15.09 16.97
CA ILE A 193 -5.14 15.01 16.43
C ILE A 193 -4.63 16.40 16.02
N GLN A 194 -3.38 16.70 16.34
CA GLN A 194 -2.67 17.85 15.78
C GLN A 194 -1.71 17.35 14.71
N ILE A 195 -1.66 18.03 13.57
CA ILE A 195 -0.84 17.64 12.43
C ILE A 195 0.36 18.58 12.32
N ASP A 196 1.53 18.02 12.02
CA ASP A 196 2.77 18.79 11.86
C ASP A 196 2.60 19.89 10.79
N PRO A 197 3.00 21.15 11.07
CA PRO A 197 2.91 22.24 10.09
C PRO A 197 3.62 21.96 8.76
N ARG A 198 4.72 21.19 8.75
CA ARG A 198 5.40 20.76 7.52
C ARG A 198 4.51 19.85 6.69
N LEU A 199 3.76 18.93 7.30
CA LEU A 199 2.82 18.07 6.57
C LEU A 199 1.65 18.88 6.02
N GLU A 200 1.16 19.87 6.77
CA GLU A 200 0.13 20.79 6.26
C GLU A 200 0.64 21.59 5.05
N GLN A 201 1.88 22.09 5.12
CA GLN A 201 2.50 22.80 4.02
C GLN A 201 2.70 21.89 2.81
N TYR A 202 3.13 20.63 3.02
CA TYR A 202 3.24 19.64 1.95
C TYR A 202 1.91 19.44 1.22
N VAL A 203 0.80 19.29 1.95
CA VAL A 203 -0.54 19.15 1.33
C VAL A 203 -0.91 20.39 0.53
N LYS A 204 -0.65 21.60 1.06
CA LYS A 204 -0.88 22.86 0.32
C LYS A 204 -0.06 22.91 -0.97
N ASP A 205 1.22 22.55 -0.90
CA ASP A 205 2.14 22.53 -2.03
C ASP A 205 1.71 21.53 -3.12
N CYS A 206 1.21 20.35 -2.71
CA CYS A 206 0.68 19.35 -3.64
C CYS A 206 -0.64 19.81 -4.27
N MET A 207 -1.59 20.31 -3.49
CA MET A 207 -2.87 20.80 -4.02
C MET A 207 -2.69 21.97 -4.99
N ALA A 208 -1.72 22.85 -4.74
CA ALA A 208 -1.37 23.94 -5.65
C ALA A 208 -0.77 23.44 -6.98
N ALA A 209 -0.10 22.29 -6.97
CA ALA A 209 0.55 21.70 -8.13
C ALA A 209 -0.29 20.63 -8.86
N MET A 210 -1.41 20.20 -8.26
CA MET A 210 -2.34 19.20 -8.80
C MET A 210 -3.71 19.85 -9.09
N PRO A 211 -3.96 20.37 -10.30
CA PRO A 211 -5.21 21.04 -10.64
C PRO A 211 -6.46 20.18 -10.38
N SER A 212 -6.39 18.88 -10.64
CA SER A 212 -7.48 17.93 -10.35
C SER A 212 -7.82 17.79 -8.86
N SER A 213 -6.98 18.28 -7.94
CA SER A 213 -7.23 18.23 -6.49
C SER A 213 -8.49 18.99 -6.06
N SER A 214 -9.04 19.85 -6.92
CA SER A 214 -10.36 20.46 -6.74
C SER A 214 -11.48 19.45 -6.51
N MET A 215 -11.38 18.25 -7.09
CA MET A 215 -12.34 17.14 -6.89
C MET A 215 -12.40 16.65 -5.44
N LEU A 216 -11.35 16.85 -4.65
CA LEU A 216 -11.36 16.50 -3.22
C LEU A 216 -12.25 17.44 -2.41
N LYS A 217 -12.46 18.67 -2.91
CA LYS A 217 -13.32 19.68 -2.29
C LYS A 217 -14.77 19.48 -2.70
N ALA A 218 -15.01 19.44 -4.01
CA ALA A 218 -16.35 19.36 -4.58
C ALA A 218 -16.40 18.38 -5.76
N ALA A 219 -17.31 17.40 -5.67
CA ALA A 219 -17.53 16.37 -6.68
C ALA A 219 -18.92 15.73 -6.50
N ASP A 220 -19.97 16.51 -6.76
CA ASP A 220 -21.37 16.07 -6.72
C ASP A 220 -21.81 15.45 -5.38
N GLY A 221 -21.32 16.01 -4.27
CA GLY A 221 -21.61 15.53 -2.91
C GLY A 221 -20.67 14.41 -2.43
N PHE A 222 -19.77 13.95 -3.29
CA PHE A 222 -18.78 12.92 -2.97
C PHE A 222 -17.37 13.49 -2.78
N GLY A 223 -17.19 14.81 -2.87
CA GLY A 223 -15.96 15.46 -2.39
C GLY A 223 -15.79 15.23 -0.89
N VAL A 224 -14.56 15.09 -0.40
CA VAL A 224 -14.31 14.84 1.04
C VAL A 224 -14.85 16.01 1.88
N GLU A 225 -14.67 17.25 1.43
CA GLU A 225 -15.18 18.44 2.14
C GLU A 225 -16.72 18.50 2.12
N GLU A 226 -17.34 18.30 0.95
CA GLU A 226 -18.80 18.19 0.81
C GLU A 226 -19.39 17.08 1.70
N PHE A 227 -18.79 15.89 1.68
CA PHE A 227 -19.29 14.74 2.42
C PHE A 227 -19.18 14.97 3.93
N LEU A 228 -18.06 15.55 4.41
CA LEU A 228 -17.90 15.92 5.81
C LEU A 228 -18.92 16.97 6.26
N ALA A 229 -19.30 17.92 5.40
CA ALA A 229 -20.33 18.89 5.71
C ALA A 229 -21.70 18.23 6.03
N THR A 230 -21.93 16.99 5.58
CA THR A 230 -23.13 16.19 5.93
C THR A 230 -23.04 15.47 7.27
N LYS A 231 -21.89 15.50 7.96
CA LYS A 231 -21.62 14.70 9.18
C LYS A 231 -21.62 15.52 10.48
N THR A 232 -22.40 16.60 10.51
CA THR A 232 -22.49 17.51 11.67
C THR A 232 -22.89 16.80 12.96
N ASP A 233 -23.76 15.79 12.84
CA ASP A 233 -24.43 15.14 13.99
C ASP A 233 -23.61 14.02 14.63
N LEU A 234 -22.46 13.66 14.06
CA LEU A 234 -21.60 12.65 14.68
C LEU A 234 -21.03 13.17 16.02
N PRO A 235 -20.86 12.34 17.05
CA PRO A 235 -20.23 12.74 18.31
C PRO A 235 -18.82 13.36 18.13
N ASN A 236 -18.32 13.97 19.21
CA ASN A 236 -16.89 14.23 19.35
C ASN A 236 -16.22 13.01 20.00
N TYR A 237 -15.07 12.61 19.48
CA TYR A 237 -14.32 11.44 19.93
C TYR A 237 -12.94 11.82 20.44
N ALA A 238 -12.66 13.13 20.57
CA ALA A 238 -11.37 13.63 21.02
C ALA A 238 -10.99 13.07 22.41
N GLY A 239 -9.78 12.52 22.49
CA GLY A 239 -9.07 12.20 23.73
C GLY A 239 -7.90 13.17 23.95
N SER A 240 -6.83 12.73 24.64
CA SER A 240 -5.60 13.53 24.80
C SER A 240 -5.07 14.01 23.44
N VAL A 241 -4.79 15.32 23.36
CA VAL A 241 -4.31 15.99 22.14
C VAL A 241 -2.84 15.63 21.93
N VAL A 242 -2.52 14.94 20.83
CA VAL A 242 -1.15 14.58 20.46
C VAL A 242 -0.72 15.34 19.21
N THR A 243 0.50 15.87 19.24
CA THR A 243 1.12 16.53 18.09
C THR A 243 1.86 15.53 17.23
N CYS A 244 1.36 15.31 16.02
CA CYS A 244 2.10 14.66 14.96
C CYS A 244 3.36 15.47 14.66
N GLY A 245 4.52 14.81 14.70
CA GLY A 245 5.77 15.36 14.15
C GLY A 245 6.79 15.91 15.14
N SER A 246 6.54 15.88 16.46
CA SER A 246 7.51 16.24 17.51
C SER A 246 8.32 15.05 18.07
N GLY A 247 8.23 13.87 17.44
CA GLY A 247 8.92 12.65 17.90
C GLY A 247 10.45 12.76 17.94
N PRO A 248 11.12 11.89 18.70
CA PRO A 248 12.56 11.97 18.97
C PRO A 248 13.42 12.00 17.71
N THR A 249 14.49 12.79 17.77
CA THR A 249 15.47 12.99 16.69
C THR A 249 16.31 11.74 16.46
N ALA A 250 15.83 10.79 15.65
CA ALA A 250 16.75 9.84 15.01
C ALA A 250 17.60 10.57 13.95
N GLY A 251 18.82 10.11 13.65
CA GLY A 251 19.71 10.74 12.66
C GLY A 251 19.13 10.81 11.23
N ALA A 252 19.67 11.69 10.38
CA ALA A 252 19.32 11.74 8.96
C ALA A 252 19.74 10.43 8.27
N MET A 253 18.92 9.91 7.35
CA MET A 253 19.29 8.70 6.61
C MET A 253 20.50 8.97 5.72
N LYS A 254 21.43 8.01 5.64
CA LYS A 254 22.60 8.11 4.78
C LYS A 254 22.16 8.05 3.32
N THR A 255 22.37 9.15 2.59
CA THR A 255 22.20 9.23 1.13
C THR A 255 23.56 8.95 0.47
N GLY A 256 24.01 7.70 0.50
CA GLY A 256 25.28 7.31 -0.13
C GLY A 256 25.25 7.53 -1.65
N ALA A 257 26.30 8.15 -2.20
CA ALA A 257 26.59 8.16 -3.63
C ALA A 257 27.35 6.87 -3.98
N ALA A 258 26.85 6.08 -4.93
CA ALA A 258 27.42 4.76 -5.20
C ALA A 258 28.73 4.83 -6.00
N LYS A 259 29.65 3.91 -5.71
CA LYS A 259 30.50 3.28 -6.71
C LYS A 259 29.83 1.96 -7.12
N ALA A 260 29.55 1.76 -8.41
CA ALA A 260 29.02 0.50 -8.92
C ALA A 260 30.07 -0.61 -8.77
N GLY A 261 29.70 -1.80 -8.24
CA GLY A 261 30.53 -2.99 -8.43
C GLY A 261 30.53 -4.11 -7.37
N GLU A 262 30.14 -3.92 -6.11
CA GLU A 262 30.33 -4.98 -5.09
C GLU A 262 29.03 -5.61 -4.59
N LYS A 263 28.87 -6.92 -4.88
CA LYS A 263 27.84 -7.82 -4.33
C LYS A 263 28.14 -8.12 -2.86
N ALA A 264 27.44 -7.47 -1.93
CA ALA A 264 27.28 -7.91 -0.53
C ALA A 264 26.24 -7.04 0.20
N ALA A 265 25.00 -6.97 -0.29
CA ALA A 265 23.92 -6.31 0.45
C ALA A 265 23.47 -7.15 1.65
N LYS A 266 22.94 -6.48 2.68
CA LYS A 266 22.33 -7.11 3.84
C LYS A 266 20.82 -6.99 3.78
N ILE A 267 20.12 -8.10 3.99
CA ILE A 267 18.68 -8.12 4.24
C ILE A 267 18.49 -8.29 5.74
N HIS A 268 18.27 -7.19 6.45
CA HIS A 268 17.99 -7.22 7.87
C HIS A 268 16.61 -7.81 8.11
N GLY A 269 16.55 -8.94 8.81
CA GLY A 269 15.28 -9.61 9.05
C GLY A 269 15.39 -10.91 9.85
N MET A 270 14.36 -11.74 9.75
CA MET A 270 14.26 -13.02 10.45
C MET A 270 13.64 -14.07 9.52
N PRO A 271 14.11 -15.34 9.56
CA PRO A 271 13.57 -16.41 8.70
C PRO A 271 12.07 -16.67 8.88
N VAL A 272 11.57 -16.45 10.09
CA VAL A 272 10.16 -16.70 10.47
C VAL A 272 9.20 -15.65 9.91
N SER A 273 9.70 -14.50 9.43
CA SER A 273 8.86 -13.42 8.91
C SER A 273 8.56 -13.63 7.43
N ALA A 274 7.33 -14.01 7.10
CA ALA A 274 6.88 -14.16 5.71
C ALA A 274 7.08 -12.86 4.87
N ASN A 275 6.97 -11.68 5.50
CA ASN A 275 7.27 -10.40 4.86
C ASN A 275 8.75 -10.24 4.48
N CYS A 276 9.67 -10.88 5.22
CA CYS A 276 11.10 -10.85 4.98
C CYS A 276 11.54 -11.92 3.96
N THR A 277 10.94 -13.11 4.03
CA THR A 277 11.42 -14.28 3.30
C THR A 277 11.47 -14.05 1.79
N GLY A 278 10.49 -13.36 1.20
CA GLY A 278 10.48 -13.11 -0.25
C GLY A 278 11.68 -12.28 -0.73
N SER A 279 11.97 -11.17 -0.04
CA SER A 279 13.13 -10.33 -0.34
C SER A 279 14.45 -11.08 -0.09
N LEU A 280 14.53 -11.88 0.96
CA LEU A 280 15.71 -12.69 1.28
C LEU A 280 15.96 -13.79 0.26
N MET A 281 14.92 -14.50 -0.16
CA MET A 281 15.01 -15.52 -1.21
C MET A 281 15.53 -14.90 -2.50
N LEU A 282 14.95 -13.78 -2.94
CA LEU A 282 15.39 -13.10 -4.15
C LEU A 282 16.84 -12.60 -4.04
N ALA A 283 17.22 -12.00 -2.91
CA ALA A 283 18.59 -11.54 -2.68
C ALA A 283 19.60 -12.69 -2.73
N THR A 284 19.25 -13.84 -2.16
CA THR A 284 20.08 -15.05 -2.12
C THR A 284 20.20 -15.67 -3.51
N GLU A 285 19.07 -15.88 -4.20
CA GLU A 285 19.00 -16.46 -5.55
C GLU A 285 19.84 -15.67 -6.56
N THR A 286 19.80 -14.34 -6.45
CA THR A 286 20.53 -13.44 -7.36
C THR A 286 21.99 -13.21 -6.95
N GLY A 287 22.40 -13.70 -5.76
CA GLY A 287 23.70 -13.44 -5.15
C GLY A 287 23.94 -11.97 -4.84
N VAL A 288 22.89 -11.14 -4.72
CA VAL A 288 22.98 -9.71 -4.41
C VAL A 288 23.23 -9.47 -2.93
N GLY A 289 22.71 -10.34 -2.07
CA GLY A 289 22.83 -10.19 -0.64
C GLY A 289 22.38 -11.40 0.16
N ALA A 290 22.61 -11.33 1.47
CA ALA A 290 22.27 -12.39 2.42
C ALA A 290 21.55 -11.80 3.64
N MET A 291 21.01 -12.67 4.50
CA MET A 291 20.34 -12.23 5.72
C MET A 291 21.35 -11.69 6.74
N GLU A 292 21.00 -10.54 7.33
CA GLU A 292 21.55 -10.09 8.61
C GLU A 292 20.44 -10.26 9.66
N LEU A 293 20.71 -10.97 10.74
CA LEU A 293 19.66 -11.27 11.73
C LEU A 293 19.27 -10.00 12.50
N CYS A 294 18.01 -9.57 12.37
CA CYS A 294 17.41 -8.53 13.18
C CYS A 294 16.35 -9.15 14.09
N ASN A 295 16.75 -9.66 15.26
CA ASN A 295 15.84 -10.35 16.18
C ASN A 295 14.80 -9.39 16.79
N LEU A 296 13.55 -9.52 16.35
CA LEU A 296 12.45 -8.71 16.86
C LEU A 296 12.14 -8.99 18.34
N MET A 297 12.34 -10.22 18.81
CA MET A 297 12.05 -10.62 20.19
C MET A 297 13.03 -9.99 21.19
N GLU A 298 14.26 -9.69 20.74
CA GLU A 298 15.27 -8.96 21.52
C GLU A 298 15.19 -7.45 21.32
N GLY A 299 14.20 -6.96 20.55
CA GLY A 299 14.04 -5.53 20.28
C GLY A 299 15.11 -4.94 19.35
N ALA A 300 15.83 -5.75 18.57
CA ALA A 300 16.92 -5.26 17.70
C ALA A 300 16.47 -4.15 16.73
N HIS A 301 15.29 -4.28 16.16
CA HIS A 301 14.63 -3.30 15.28
C HIS A 301 14.32 -1.94 15.93
N LYS A 302 14.39 -1.84 17.27
CA LYS A 302 14.16 -0.61 18.02
C LYS A 302 15.46 0.08 18.43
N LYS A 303 16.62 -0.56 18.21
CA LYS A 303 17.91 0.00 18.58
C LYS A 303 18.29 1.15 17.64
N PRO A 304 18.99 2.20 18.12
CA PRO A 304 19.36 3.36 17.32
C PRO A 304 20.04 3.00 15.98
N GLU A 305 20.92 2.00 15.98
CA GLU A 305 21.68 1.58 14.81
C GLU A 305 20.79 1.00 13.70
N PHE A 306 19.65 0.40 14.06
CA PHE A 306 18.65 -0.06 13.10
C PHE A 306 17.75 1.08 12.64
N LEU A 307 17.34 1.96 13.55
CA LEU A 307 16.47 3.10 13.24
C LEU A 307 17.14 4.12 12.29
N GLU A 308 18.46 4.18 12.24
CA GLU A 308 19.20 4.91 11.21
C GLU A 308 19.00 4.34 9.80
N LYS A 309 18.78 3.03 9.67
CA LYS A 309 18.54 2.32 8.41
C LYS A 309 17.07 2.37 8.02
N ASN A 310 16.19 2.09 8.99
CA ASN A 310 14.75 2.09 8.81
C ASN A 310 14.03 2.71 10.03
N PRO A 311 13.63 4.00 9.92
CA PRO A 311 12.90 4.70 10.98
C PRO A 311 11.51 4.11 11.29
N PHE A 312 10.97 3.27 10.41
CA PHE A 312 9.72 2.55 10.62
C PHE A 312 9.92 1.28 11.45
N HIS A 313 11.08 1.03 12.06
CA HIS A 313 11.36 -0.11 12.95
C HIS A 313 10.93 -1.48 12.37
N GLN A 314 10.93 -1.66 11.05
CA GLN A 314 10.34 -2.81 10.37
C GLN A 314 11.37 -3.64 9.61
N ILE A 315 11.12 -4.95 9.57
CA ILE A 315 11.83 -5.89 8.71
C ILE A 315 10.88 -6.37 7.59
N PRO A 316 11.39 -6.68 6.38
CA PRO A 316 12.79 -6.60 5.96
C PRO A 316 13.28 -5.15 5.79
N THR A 317 14.60 -4.95 5.92
CA THR A 317 15.29 -3.74 5.47
C THR A 317 16.52 -4.14 4.66
N TYR A 318 16.61 -3.67 3.42
CA TYR A 318 17.81 -3.78 2.59
C TYR A 318 18.83 -2.73 3.01
N GLU A 319 20.09 -3.11 3.12
CA GLU A 319 21.25 -2.22 3.27
C GLU A 319 22.30 -2.61 2.22
N GLY A 320 22.54 -1.71 1.27
CA GLY A 320 23.60 -1.86 0.26
C GLY A 320 24.99 -1.62 0.83
N SER A 321 26.03 -2.07 0.13
CA SER A 321 27.43 -1.84 0.49
C SER A 321 27.81 -0.34 0.52
N ASP A 322 27.04 0.48 -0.19
CA ASP A 322 27.16 1.95 -0.22
C ASP A 322 26.35 2.65 0.90
N GLY A 323 25.76 1.88 1.81
CA GLY A 323 24.93 2.38 2.92
C GLY A 323 23.53 2.80 2.51
N PHE A 324 23.13 2.62 1.24
CA PHE A 324 21.75 2.90 0.82
C PHE A 324 20.79 1.89 1.45
N CYS A 325 19.75 2.41 2.13
CA CYS A 325 18.76 1.59 2.83
C CYS A 325 17.38 1.74 2.21
N ILE A 326 16.65 0.62 2.12
CA ILE A 326 15.26 0.55 1.66
C ILE A 326 14.47 -0.36 2.60
N GLY A 327 13.35 0.12 3.14
CA GLY A 327 12.35 -0.70 3.81
C GLY A 327 11.24 -1.18 2.86
N GLU A 328 10.28 -1.95 3.38
CA GLU A 328 9.18 -2.58 2.62
C GLU A 328 9.61 -3.70 1.68
N GLY A 329 9.09 -4.92 1.91
CA GLY A 329 9.48 -6.10 1.14
C GLY A 329 9.20 -5.98 -0.36
N ASN A 330 8.08 -5.34 -0.74
CA ASN A 330 7.70 -5.15 -2.14
C ASN A 330 8.67 -4.17 -2.84
N ALA A 331 8.96 -3.03 -2.22
CA ALA A 331 9.96 -2.07 -2.72
C ALA A 331 11.36 -2.69 -2.85
N ILE A 332 11.80 -3.47 -1.85
CA ILE A 332 13.09 -4.19 -1.91
C ILE A 332 13.11 -5.18 -3.08
N MET A 333 12.05 -5.96 -3.28
CA MET A 333 11.99 -6.93 -4.39
C MET A 333 11.99 -6.24 -5.76
N ARG A 334 11.25 -5.14 -5.93
CA ARG A 334 11.30 -4.32 -7.16
C ARG A 334 12.69 -3.75 -7.41
N PHE A 335 13.36 -3.23 -6.37
CA PHE A 335 14.72 -2.71 -6.47
C PHE A 335 15.70 -3.80 -6.88
N ILE A 336 15.71 -4.96 -6.22
CA ILE A 336 16.62 -6.05 -6.56
C ILE A 336 16.37 -6.55 -7.98
N ALA A 337 15.11 -6.85 -8.34
CA ALA A 337 14.79 -7.39 -9.65
C ALA A 337 15.11 -6.40 -10.78
N SER A 338 14.75 -5.12 -10.64
CA SER A 338 15.00 -4.13 -11.68
C SER A 338 16.49 -3.89 -11.97
N ASN A 339 17.35 -4.06 -10.97
CA ASN A 339 18.78 -3.73 -11.07
C ASN A 339 19.69 -4.92 -11.30
N TYR A 340 19.31 -6.10 -10.80
CA TYR A 340 20.19 -7.27 -10.76
C TYR A 340 19.57 -8.53 -11.34
N ALA A 341 18.25 -8.58 -11.50
CA ALA A 341 17.55 -9.76 -11.99
C ALA A 341 16.27 -9.41 -12.77
N PRO A 342 16.40 -8.70 -13.91
CA PRO A 342 15.25 -8.22 -14.69
C PRO A 342 14.37 -9.37 -15.21
N GLN A 343 14.87 -10.60 -15.25
CA GLN A 343 14.07 -11.78 -15.56
C GLN A 343 12.90 -12.02 -14.58
N TYR A 344 13.03 -11.60 -13.32
CA TYR A 344 11.95 -11.72 -12.32
C TYR A 344 11.00 -10.52 -12.30
N TYR A 345 11.31 -9.46 -13.05
CA TYR A 345 10.45 -8.27 -13.21
C TYR A 345 10.58 -7.71 -14.64
N PRO A 346 10.07 -8.47 -15.64
CA PRO A 346 10.29 -8.21 -17.07
C PRO A 346 9.76 -6.84 -17.50
N GLY A 347 10.32 -6.24 -18.55
CA GLY A 347 10.10 -4.84 -18.93
C GLY A 347 8.73 -4.47 -19.52
N ASP A 348 7.89 -5.44 -19.88
CA ASP A 348 6.56 -5.17 -20.41
C ASP A 348 5.65 -4.52 -19.35
N ALA A 349 5.02 -3.39 -19.69
CA ALA A 349 4.31 -2.56 -18.73
C ALA A 349 3.06 -3.25 -18.15
N GLU A 350 2.31 -3.99 -18.98
CA GLU A 350 1.10 -4.70 -18.54
C GLU A 350 1.45 -5.91 -17.67
N ASN A 351 2.51 -6.63 -18.03
CA ASN A 351 3.01 -7.73 -17.22
C ASN A 351 3.52 -7.24 -15.86
N ARG A 352 4.31 -6.15 -15.82
CA ARG A 352 4.72 -5.50 -14.54
C ARG A 352 3.54 -5.08 -13.70
N ALA A 353 2.53 -4.48 -14.32
CA ALA A 353 1.34 -4.06 -13.63
C ALA A 353 0.60 -5.23 -12.97
N LYS A 354 0.49 -6.39 -13.64
CA LYS A 354 -0.10 -7.60 -13.07
C LYS A 354 0.75 -8.19 -11.95
N ILE A 355 2.08 -8.17 -12.08
CA ILE A 355 3.02 -8.56 -11.01
C ILE A 355 2.83 -7.67 -9.78
N ASP A 356 2.79 -6.35 -9.96
CA ASP A 356 2.60 -5.38 -8.89
C ASP A 356 1.23 -5.54 -8.22
N MET A 357 0.17 -5.74 -9.00
CA MET A 357 -1.18 -6.02 -8.48
C MET A 357 -1.18 -7.28 -7.61
N ALA A 358 -0.55 -8.36 -8.05
CA ALA A 358 -0.44 -9.58 -7.26
C ALA A 358 0.31 -9.33 -5.94
N MET A 359 1.46 -8.63 -6.00
CA MET A 359 2.25 -8.32 -4.81
C MET A 359 1.50 -7.45 -3.80
N ASP A 360 0.75 -6.46 -4.28
CA ASP A 360 -0.01 -5.52 -3.44
C ASP A 360 -1.21 -6.23 -2.77
N LEU A 361 -1.91 -7.10 -3.50
CA LEU A 361 -2.97 -7.96 -2.92
C LEU A 361 -2.45 -8.88 -1.82
N PHE A 362 -1.21 -9.38 -1.95
CA PHE A 362 -0.58 -10.15 -0.89
C PHE A 362 -0.23 -9.30 0.34
N SER A 363 0.20 -8.05 0.14
CA SER A 363 0.51 -7.11 1.23
C SER A 363 -0.72 -6.60 1.98
N THR A 364 -1.86 -6.52 1.32
CA THR A 364 -3.09 -5.95 1.89
C THR A 364 -4.09 -7.06 2.22
N GLY A 365 -4.78 -7.59 1.21
CA GLY A 365 -5.88 -8.54 1.33
C GLY A 365 -5.46 -9.85 1.98
N VAL A 366 -4.41 -10.51 1.47
CA VAL A 366 -3.96 -11.82 1.98
C VAL A 366 -3.26 -11.68 3.33
N TYR A 367 -2.40 -10.68 3.51
CA TYR A 367 -1.67 -10.49 4.76
C TYR A 367 -2.62 -10.41 5.97
N GLN A 368 -3.62 -9.53 5.93
CA GLN A 368 -4.53 -9.36 7.06
C GLN A 368 -5.44 -10.59 7.25
N LYS A 369 -5.99 -11.14 6.17
CA LYS A 369 -7.00 -12.21 6.23
C LYS A 369 -6.40 -13.60 6.49
N VAL A 370 -5.15 -13.82 6.10
CA VAL A 370 -4.47 -15.13 6.21
C VAL A 370 -3.36 -15.06 7.24
N ALA A 371 -2.35 -14.21 7.04
CA ALA A 371 -1.19 -14.19 7.94
C ALA A 371 -1.59 -13.73 9.36
N VAL A 372 -2.19 -12.55 9.49
CA VAL A 372 -2.56 -11.98 10.79
C VAL A 372 -3.71 -12.74 11.46
N ALA A 373 -4.76 -13.10 10.71
CA ALA A 373 -5.95 -13.69 11.30
C ALA A 373 -5.87 -15.22 11.52
N VAL A 374 -5.14 -15.97 10.69
CA VAL A 374 -5.05 -17.44 10.78
C VAL A 374 -3.70 -17.89 11.32
N VAL A 375 -2.60 -17.42 10.74
CA VAL A 375 -1.27 -17.99 10.98
C VAL A 375 -0.62 -17.45 12.25
N TYR A 376 -0.66 -16.15 12.47
CA TYR A 376 0.04 -15.50 13.58
C TYR A 376 -0.44 -15.97 14.97
N PRO A 377 -1.75 -16.15 15.24
CA PRO A 377 -2.21 -16.72 16.51
C PRO A 377 -1.67 -18.14 16.76
N VAL A 378 -1.52 -18.96 15.71
CA VAL A 378 -0.95 -20.31 15.82
C VAL A 378 0.51 -20.27 16.26
N MET A 379 1.26 -19.25 15.79
CA MET A 379 2.66 -18.97 16.11
C MET A 379 2.85 -18.23 17.45
N GLY A 380 1.77 -17.83 18.12
CA GLY A 380 1.82 -17.06 19.36
C GLY A 380 1.92 -15.54 19.17
N PHE A 381 1.77 -15.04 17.94
CA PHE A 381 1.78 -13.61 17.61
C PHE A 381 0.36 -13.01 17.62
N GLY A 382 -0.28 -13.04 18.78
CA GLY A 382 -1.63 -12.51 18.97
C GLY A 382 -2.60 -13.56 19.50
N ALA A 383 -3.75 -13.08 19.97
CA ALA A 383 -4.81 -13.95 20.47
C ALA A 383 -5.55 -14.65 19.30
N PRO A 384 -6.04 -15.89 19.50
CA PRO A 384 -6.92 -16.52 18.52
C PRO A 384 -8.21 -15.69 18.34
N PRO A 385 -8.78 -15.66 17.11
CA PRO A 385 -10.03 -14.96 16.87
C PRO A 385 -11.19 -15.63 17.62
N ALA A 386 -12.20 -14.83 17.99
CA ALA A 386 -13.41 -15.34 18.65
C ALA A 386 -14.21 -16.31 17.77
N ASP A 387 -14.18 -16.11 16.44
CA ASP A 387 -14.84 -16.95 15.45
C ASP A 387 -13.84 -17.43 14.39
N GLN A 388 -13.22 -18.58 14.65
CA GLN A 388 -12.23 -19.17 13.76
C GLN A 388 -12.84 -19.61 12.43
N ALA A 389 -14.11 -20.05 12.40
CA ALA A 389 -14.76 -20.53 11.19
C ALA A 389 -14.97 -19.38 10.19
N LYS A 390 -15.43 -18.23 10.67
CA LYS A 390 -15.57 -17.02 9.85
C LYS A 390 -14.24 -16.52 9.32
N VAL A 391 -13.19 -16.53 10.16
CA VAL A 391 -11.83 -16.17 9.73
C VAL A 391 -11.35 -17.11 8.63
N ASN A 392 -11.55 -18.42 8.76
CA ASN A 392 -11.18 -19.40 7.74
C ASN A 392 -11.96 -19.19 6.43
N SER A 393 -13.27 -18.89 6.49
CA SER A 393 -14.07 -18.58 5.28
C SER A 393 -13.52 -17.34 4.57
N THR A 394 -13.25 -16.27 5.32
CA THR A 394 -12.72 -15.02 4.81
C THR A 394 -11.34 -15.20 4.15
N ALA A 395 -10.46 -16.02 4.78
CA ALA A 395 -9.16 -16.38 4.23
C ALA A 395 -9.29 -17.21 2.94
N THR A 396 -10.22 -18.17 2.91
CA THR A 396 -10.49 -19.03 1.76
C THR A 396 -10.99 -18.22 0.56
N GLU A 397 -11.93 -17.29 0.80
CA GLU A 397 -12.45 -16.39 -0.24
C GLU A 397 -11.35 -15.50 -0.82
N ALA A 398 -10.50 -14.92 0.04
CA ALA A 398 -9.40 -14.06 -0.39
C ALA A 398 -8.41 -14.79 -1.32
N LEU A 399 -7.99 -16.00 -0.93
CA LEU A 399 -7.10 -16.82 -1.75
C LEU A 399 -7.80 -17.39 -2.99
N GLY A 400 -9.09 -17.70 -2.90
CA GLY A 400 -9.89 -18.12 -4.06
C GLY A 400 -9.97 -17.04 -5.14
N MET A 401 -10.06 -15.76 -4.75
CA MET A 401 -9.99 -14.65 -5.70
C MET A 401 -8.61 -14.51 -6.34
N VAL A 402 -7.53 -14.75 -5.57
CA VAL A 402 -6.15 -14.81 -6.11
C VAL A 402 -6.05 -15.95 -7.13
N GLU A 403 -6.54 -17.15 -6.81
CA GLU A 403 -6.57 -18.30 -7.73
C GLU A 403 -7.35 -18.02 -9.00
N LYS A 404 -8.56 -17.48 -8.85
CA LYS A 404 -9.39 -17.11 -10.00
C LYS A 404 -8.74 -16.03 -10.85
N THR A 405 -7.91 -15.14 -10.29
CA THR A 405 -7.33 -14.03 -11.06
C THR A 405 -6.01 -14.41 -11.72
N PHE A 406 -5.13 -15.09 -11.00
CA PHE A 406 -3.73 -15.28 -11.38
C PHE A 406 -3.41 -16.72 -11.79
N PHE A 407 -4.03 -17.73 -11.15
CA PHE A 407 -3.66 -19.13 -11.36
C PHE A 407 -4.41 -19.85 -12.50
N LYS A 408 -5.14 -19.14 -13.38
CA LYS A 408 -6.06 -19.77 -14.36
C LYS A 408 -5.38 -20.75 -15.34
N THR A 409 -4.16 -20.48 -15.79
CA THR A 409 -3.53 -21.25 -16.89
C THR A 409 -2.04 -21.56 -16.68
N GLY A 410 -1.44 -21.11 -15.58
CA GLY A 410 0.02 -21.10 -15.39
C GLY A 410 0.53 -21.77 -14.12
N LYS A 411 1.82 -22.18 -14.16
CA LYS A 411 2.55 -22.67 -12.98
C LYS A 411 2.83 -21.53 -11.97
N PHE A 412 3.02 -20.30 -12.44
CA PHE A 412 3.34 -19.13 -11.63
C PHE A 412 2.16 -18.14 -11.59
N LEU A 413 2.20 -17.15 -10.69
CA LEU A 413 1.13 -16.15 -10.54
C LEU A 413 0.94 -15.30 -11.79
N VAL A 414 2.04 -14.86 -12.41
CA VAL A 414 1.98 -13.99 -13.59
C VAL A 414 3.00 -14.47 -14.62
N GLY A 415 2.49 -14.87 -15.79
CA GLY A 415 3.32 -15.36 -16.90
C GLY A 415 3.70 -16.84 -16.79
N SER A 416 4.69 -17.25 -17.59
CA SER A 416 5.16 -18.64 -17.72
C SER A 416 6.44 -18.95 -16.94
N GLN A 417 7.06 -17.94 -16.33
CA GLN A 417 8.29 -18.02 -15.54
C GLN A 417 8.07 -17.38 -14.17
N PRO A 418 8.85 -17.73 -13.13
CA PRO A 418 8.71 -17.10 -11.84
C PRO A 418 9.06 -15.60 -11.91
N THR A 419 8.38 -14.81 -11.10
CA THR A 419 8.51 -13.36 -10.98
C THR A 419 8.56 -12.97 -9.50
N ILE A 420 8.82 -11.69 -9.21
CA ILE A 420 8.77 -11.16 -7.84
C ILE A 420 7.39 -11.31 -7.16
N ALA A 421 6.30 -11.49 -7.92
CA ALA A 421 5.00 -11.85 -7.34
C ALA A 421 5.05 -13.21 -6.65
N ASP A 422 5.81 -14.15 -7.21
CA ASP A 422 5.92 -15.50 -6.69
C ASP A 422 6.82 -15.55 -5.45
N PHE A 423 7.92 -14.78 -5.44
CA PHE A 423 8.74 -14.55 -4.24
C PHE A 423 7.92 -13.88 -3.12
N LYS A 424 6.99 -12.98 -3.45
CA LYS A 424 6.08 -12.37 -2.47
C LYS A 424 5.09 -13.38 -1.91
N ALA A 425 4.48 -14.21 -2.76
CA ALA A 425 3.37 -15.09 -2.37
C ALA A 425 3.82 -16.34 -1.62
N LEU A 426 4.91 -16.98 -2.07
CA LEU A 426 5.33 -18.29 -1.57
C LEU A 426 5.46 -18.34 -0.03
N PRO A 427 6.09 -17.37 0.66
CA PRO A 427 6.24 -17.44 2.11
C PRO A 427 4.89 -17.45 2.86
N PHE A 428 3.89 -16.71 2.36
CA PHE A 428 2.57 -16.68 2.96
C PHE A 428 1.82 -18.00 2.79
N LEU A 429 1.85 -18.54 1.56
CA LEU A 429 1.22 -19.82 1.27
C LEU A 429 1.90 -20.95 2.06
N TYR A 430 3.24 -20.97 2.10
CA TYR A 430 3.99 -21.94 2.88
C TYR A 430 3.64 -21.89 4.37
N ALA A 431 3.59 -20.70 4.98
CA ALA A 431 3.25 -20.54 6.39
C ALA A 431 1.81 -20.97 6.69
N ALA A 432 0.87 -20.67 5.79
CA ALA A 432 -0.52 -21.07 5.92
C ALA A 432 -0.76 -22.58 5.70
N ASN A 433 0.10 -23.26 4.94
CA ASN A 433 0.00 -24.70 4.66
C ASN A 433 0.60 -25.59 5.76
N GLN A 434 1.16 -25.01 6.84
CA GLN A 434 1.82 -25.78 7.88
C GLN A 434 0.84 -26.74 8.60
N PRO A 435 1.22 -27.99 8.91
CA PRO A 435 0.34 -28.94 9.60
C PRO A 435 -0.22 -28.41 10.93
N ALA A 436 0.57 -27.60 11.64
CA ALA A 436 0.14 -26.95 12.88
C ALA A 436 -1.02 -25.96 12.66
N VAL A 437 -1.04 -25.22 11.54
CA VAL A 437 -2.12 -24.30 11.21
C VAL A 437 -3.41 -25.08 11.00
N LYS A 438 -3.39 -26.12 10.15
CA LYS A 438 -4.56 -26.99 9.95
C LYS A 438 -5.03 -27.62 11.25
N LYS A 439 -4.12 -28.16 12.06
CA LYS A 439 -4.47 -28.81 13.34
C LYS A 439 -5.13 -27.84 14.34
N LYS A 440 -4.64 -26.60 14.45
CA LYS A 440 -5.13 -25.64 15.45
C LYS A 440 -6.36 -24.85 14.98
N THR A 441 -6.51 -24.61 13.69
CA THR A 441 -7.53 -23.70 13.15
C THR A 441 -8.58 -24.40 12.28
N GLY A 442 -8.29 -25.60 11.79
CA GLY A 442 -9.09 -26.26 10.75
C GLY A 442 -8.92 -25.64 9.35
N PHE A 443 -8.13 -24.58 9.20
CA PHE A 443 -7.91 -23.92 7.92
C PHE A 443 -7.11 -24.82 6.97
N THR A 444 -7.52 -24.82 5.70
CA THR A 444 -6.79 -25.43 4.60
C THR A 444 -6.74 -24.46 3.43
N LEU A 445 -5.61 -24.40 2.75
CA LEU A 445 -5.48 -23.62 1.53
C LEU A 445 -6.45 -24.13 0.46
N PRO A 446 -6.91 -23.25 -0.46
CA PRO A 446 -7.59 -23.74 -1.64
C PRO A 446 -6.65 -24.58 -2.53
N PRO A 447 -7.20 -25.41 -3.43
CA PRO A 447 -6.44 -26.50 -4.05
C PRO A 447 -5.16 -26.06 -4.76
N ARG A 448 -5.22 -24.96 -5.53
CA ARG A 448 -4.09 -24.53 -6.35
C ARG A 448 -2.99 -23.86 -5.52
N SER A 449 -3.36 -23.21 -4.42
CA SER A 449 -2.44 -22.64 -3.42
C SER A 449 -1.75 -23.73 -2.60
N THR A 450 -2.41 -24.88 -2.38
CA THR A 450 -1.87 -26.00 -1.58
C THR A 450 -0.64 -26.64 -2.22
N THR A 451 -0.60 -26.68 -3.56
CA THR A 451 0.49 -27.28 -4.35
C THR A 451 1.46 -26.22 -4.89
N TYR A 452 1.43 -25.01 -4.34
CA TYR A 452 2.22 -23.90 -4.86
C TYR A 452 3.71 -24.02 -4.50
N GLU A 453 4.56 -24.16 -5.50
CA GLU A 453 6.01 -24.24 -5.38
C GLU A 453 6.71 -23.58 -6.58
N LEU A 454 7.92 -23.08 -6.39
CA LEU A 454 8.68 -22.39 -7.44
C LEU A 454 9.39 -23.34 -8.41
N GLY A 455 9.48 -24.64 -8.07
CA GLY A 455 10.21 -25.65 -8.86
C GLY A 455 11.67 -25.77 -8.46
#